data_AF-A0A7W1LTU3-F1
#
_entry.id   AF-A0A7W1LTU3-F1
#
_cell.length_a   1.000
_cell.length_b   1.000
_cell.length_c   1.000
_cell.angle_alpha   90.00
_cell.angle_beta   90.00
_cell.angle_gamma   90.00
#
_symmetry.space_group_name_H-M   'P 1'
#
loop_
_entity.id
_entity.type
_entity.pdbx_description
1 polymer ?
#
loop_
_entity_poly.entity_id
_entity_poly.type
_entity_poly.pdbx_seq_one_letter_code
_entity_poly.pdbx_strand_id
1 'polypeptide(L)'
;MDPPLTQTLVHALDPGTGFAPPNWPWEQRYHYQKRVYTNLDKLRRFGLPIYIALPWRHTEQHDELLEIVVRQQPDYGRVHHPERVRALERDLGIG
;
A
#
# COMPACT_ATOMS: atom_id res chain seq x y z
N MET A 1 25.47 18.85 27.94
CA MET A 1 24.03 18.81 27.61
C MET A 1 23.94 18.43 26.17
N ASP A 2 23.45 17.23 25.87
CA ASP A 2 23.12 16.87 24.50
C ASP A 2 21.97 17.75 24.01
N PRO A 3 22.02 18.28 22.77
CA PRO A 3 20.89 19.01 22.23
C PRO A 3 19.66 18.09 22.25
N PRO A 4 18.45 18.63 22.50
CA PRO A 4 17.24 17.83 22.42
C PRO A 4 17.18 17.20 21.04
N LEU A 5 16.84 15.91 20.96
CA LEU A 5 16.57 15.22 19.71
C LEU A 5 15.52 16.02 18.94
N THR A 6 15.95 16.89 18.04
CA THR A 6 15.06 17.60 17.12
C THR A 6 14.46 16.52 16.25
N GLN A 7 13.23 16.11 16.58
CA GLN A 7 12.53 15.09 15.83
C GLN A 7 12.34 15.63 14.42
N THR A 8 13.18 15.15 13.49
CA THR A 8 13.09 15.57 12.09
C THR A 8 11.81 14.96 11.55
N LEU A 9 10.88 15.80 11.12
CA LEU A 9 9.63 15.35 10.52
C LEU A 9 9.95 14.69 9.17
N VAL A 10 9.70 13.38 9.09
CA VAL A 10 9.81 12.62 7.85
C VAL A 10 8.41 12.49 7.25
N HIS A 11 8.28 12.78 5.96
CA HIS A 11 7.03 12.64 5.22
C HIS A 11 7.06 11.37 4.36
N ALA A 12 5.91 10.70 4.26
CA ALA A 12 5.66 9.60 3.33
C ALA A 12 4.40 9.89 2.50
N LEU A 13 4.31 9.29 1.32
CA LEU A 13 3.16 9.42 0.43
C LEU A 13 2.23 8.21 0.60
N ASP A 14 0.96 8.49 0.88
CA ASP A 14 -0.13 7.50 0.84
C ASP A 14 -1.19 7.96 -0.17
N PRO A 15 -1.48 7.18 -1.23
CA PRO A 15 -2.52 7.53 -2.19
C PRO A 15 -3.95 7.43 -1.62
N GLY A 16 -4.13 6.93 -0.39
CA GLY A 16 -5.42 6.91 0.29
C GLY A 16 -6.46 6.01 -0.38
N THR A 17 -6.06 4.84 -0.91
CA THR A 17 -6.95 3.97 -1.70
C THR A 17 -8.19 3.45 -0.95
N GLY A 18 -8.16 3.47 0.38
CA GLY A 18 -9.32 3.16 1.23
C GLY A 18 -10.40 4.25 1.25
N PHE A 19 -10.09 5.47 0.79
CA PHE A 19 -10.96 6.65 0.87
C PHE A 19 -11.70 6.95 -0.44
N ALA A 20 -12.05 5.92 -1.21
CA ALA A 20 -12.94 6.06 -2.36
C ALA A 20 -14.29 6.69 -1.95
N PRO A 21 -15.01 7.38 -2.86
CA PRO A 21 -16.29 8.01 -2.56
C PRO A 21 -17.27 7.06 -1.82
N PRO A 22 -17.96 7.55 -0.78
CA PRO A 22 -18.68 6.68 0.15
C PRO A 22 -19.81 5.89 -0.51
N ASN A 23 -20.43 6.43 -1.55
CA ASN A 23 -21.54 5.83 -2.30
C ASN A 23 -21.09 4.90 -3.43
N TRP A 24 -19.79 4.67 -3.64
CA TRP A 24 -19.35 3.77 -4.71
C TRP A 24 -19.64 2.30 -4.35
N PRO A 25 -20.26 1.54 -5.26
CA PRO A 25 -20.37 0.10 -5.13
C PRO A 25 -18.97 -0.52 -5.14
N TRP A 26 -18.87 -1.73 -4.58
CA TRP A 26 -17.59 -2.43 -4.45
C TRP A 26 -16.85 -2.58 -5.79
N GLU A 27 -17.54 -2.91 -6.88
CA GLU A 27 -16.93 -3.04 -8.21
C GLU A 27 -16.16 -1.78 -8.64
N GLN A 28 -16.75 -0.59 -8.43
CA GLN A 28 -16.08 0.68 -8.72
C GLN A 28 -14.87 0.90 -7.81
N ARG A 29 -14.98 0.56 -6.52
CA ARG A 29 -13.87 0.63 -5.56
C ARG A 29 -12.73 -0.30 -5.96
N TYR A 30 -13.04 -1.53 -6.36
CA TYR A 30 -12.09 -2.51 -6.83
C TYR A 30 -11.31 -1.99 -8.05
N HIS A 31 -12.01 -1.49 -9.09
CA HIS A 31 -11.34 -0.92 -10.27
C HIS A 31 -10.50 0.32 -9.96
N TYR A 32 -10.97 1.17 -9.05
CA TYR A 32 -10.20 2.31 -8.57
C TYR A 32 -8.93 1.89 -7.84
N GLN A 33 -9.04 0.98 -6.87
CA GLN A 33 -7.91 0.47 -6.11
C GLN A 33 -6.90 -0.20 -7.04
N LYS A 34 -7.39 -1.05 -7.96
CA LYS A 34 -6.55 -1.71 -8.98
C LYS A 34 -5.79 -0.69 -9.81
N ARG A 35 -6.47 0.34 -10.32
CA ARG A 35 -5.83 1.41 -11.10
C ARG A 35 -4.76 2.14 -10.30
N VAL A 36 -5.03 2.49 -9.05
CA VAL A 36 -4.05 3.18 -8.20
C VAL A 36 -2.86 2.28 -7.90
N TYR A 37 -3.09 1.04 -7.46
CA TYR A 37 -2.02 0.09 -7.15
C TYR A 37 -1.15 -0.23 -8.37
N THR A 38 -1.74 -0.46 -9.56
CA THR A 38 -0.96 -0.71 -10.79
C THR A 38 -0.07 0.48 -11.19
N ASN A 39 -0.39 1.70 -10.75
CA ASN A 39 0.34 2.93 -11.09
C ASN A 39 1.09 3.52 -9.88
N LEU A 40 1.35 2.70 -8.84
CA LEU A 40 1.91 3.19 -7.58
C LEU A 40 3.32 3.77 -7.76
N ASP A 41 4.11 3.16 -8.65
CA ASP A 41 5.43 3.63 -9.10
C ASP A 41 5.45 5.11 -9.52
N LYS A 42 4.37 5.65 -10.07
CA LYS A 42 4.27 7.05 -10.48
C LYS A 42 4.46 8.03 -9.33
N LEU A 43 4.21 7.64 -8.09
CA LEU A 43 4.47 8.48 -6.91
C LEU A 43 5.97 8.63 -6.62
N ARG A 44 6.82 7.70 -7.09
CA ARG A 44 8.27 7.76 -6.87
C ARG A 44 8.92 9.02 -7.44
N ARG A 45 8.28 9.69 -8.41
CA ARG A 45 8.71 11.00 -8.96
C ARG A 45 8.92 12.10 -7.90
N PHE A 46 8.26 11.98 -6.75
CA PHE A 46 8.34 12.97 -5.68
C PHE A 46 9.55 12.74 -4.75
N GLY A 47 10.29 11.64 -4.92
CA GLY A 47 11.47 11.34 -4.10
C GLY A 47 11.16 11.08 -2.63
N LEU A 48 9.91 10.74 -2.30
CA LEU A 48 9.47 10.44 -0.93
C LEU A 48 9.13 8.94 -0.80
N PRO A 49 9.29 8.33 0.40
CA PRO A 49 8.87 6.96 0.66
C PRO A 49 7.36 6.78 0.44
N ILE A 50 6.96 5.62 -0.05
CA ILE A 50 5.57 5.24 -0.25
C ILE A 50 5.10 4.39 0.94
N TYR A 51 4.06 4.88 1.61
CA TYR A 51 3.33 4.16 2.65
C TYR A 51 1.93 3.82 2.13
N ILE A 52 1.48 2.57 2.27
CA ILE A 52 0.17 2.18 1.74
C ILE A 52 -0.55 1.14 2.58
N ALA A 53 -1.86 1.31 2.73
CA ALA A 53 -2.72 0.32 3.35
C ALA A 53 -2.96 -0.88 2.41
N LEU A 54 -2.62 -2.08 2.90
CA LEU A 54 -2.78 -3.30 2.11
C LEU A 54 -4.20 -3.87 2.25
N PRO A 55 -4.76 -4.44 1.16
CA PRO A 55 -6.01 -5.20 1.22
C PRO A 55 -5.92 -6.33 2.25
N TRP A 56 -6.97 -6.50 3.06
CA TRP A 56 -6.96 -7.44 4.19
C TRP A 56 -8.07 -8.49 4.14
N ARG A 57 -9.16 -8.25 3.39
CA ARG A 57 -10.24 -9.24 3.26
C ARG A 57 -9.77 -10.43 2.43
N HIS A 58 -10.47 -11.56 2.57
CA HIS A 58 -10.19 -12.81 1.85
C HIS A 58 -11.26 -13.04 0.81
N THR A 59 -10.99 -12.57 -0.40
CA THR A 59 -11.83 -12.74 -1.60
C THR A 59 -10.90 -12.67 -2.80
N GLU A 60 -11.22 -13.32 -3.91
CA GLU A 60 -10.41 -13.29 -5.14
C GLU A 60 -9.93 -11.88 -5.53
N GLN A 61 -10.84 -10.88 -5.49
CA GLN A 61 -10.50 -9.51 -5.85
C GLN A 61 -9.57 -8.82 -4.84
N HIS A 62 -9.73 -9.04 -3.54
CA HIS A 62 -8.81 -8.48 -2.54
C HIS A 62 -7.44 -9.16 -2.60
N ASP A 63 -7.41 -10.44 -2.91
CA ASP A 63 -6.19 -11.23 -3.04
C ASP A 63 -5.40 -10.76 -4.27
N GLU A 64 -6.08 -10.53 -5.40
CA GLU A 64 -5.49 -9.92 -6.59
C GLU A 64 -4.95 -8.50 -6.30
N LEU A 65 -5.74 -7.66 -5.62
CA LEU A 65 -5.29 -6.31 -5.25
C LEU A 65 -4.05 -6.36 -4.36
N LEU A 66 -3.98 -7.31 -3.43
CA LEU A 66 -2.83 -7.51 -2.54
C LEU A 66 -1.59 -7.90 -3.34
N GLU A 67 -1.72 -8.82 -4.30
CA GLU A 67 -0.62 -9.19 -5.19
C GLU A 67 -0.10 -7.98 -5.98
N ILE A 68 -1.01 -7.20 -6.58
CA ILE A 68 -0.64 -6.02 -7.38
C ILE A 68 0.16 -5.02 -6.53
N VAL A 69 -0.31 -4.68 -5.33
CA VAL A 69 0.37 -3.69 -4.47
C VAL A 69 1.70 -4.21 -3.93
N VAL A 70 1.82 -5.51 -3.58
CA VAL A 70 3.09 -6.09 -3.12
C VAL A 70 4.14 -6.09 -4.23
N ARG A 71 3.75 -6.40 -5.48
CA ARG A 71 4.64 -6.33 -6.65
C ARG A 71 5.22 -4.94 -6.92
N GLN A 72 4.56 -3.88 -6.45
CA GLN A 72 5.05 -2.50 -6.58
C GLN A 72 6.13 -2.13 -5.55
N GLN A 73 6.38 -3.01 -4.58
CA GLN A 73 7.38 -2.87 -3.52
C GLN A 73 7.32 -1.49 -2.82
N PRO A 74 6.19 -1.12 -2.19
CA PRO A 74 6.11 0.10 -1.39
C PRO A 74 7.12 0.04 -0.24
N ASP A 75 7.63 1.20 0.19
CA ASP A 75 8.60 1.29 1.28
C ASP A 75 8.00 0.84 2.62
N TYR A 76 6.69 1.09 2.81
CA TYR A 76 5.96 0.69 4.01
C TYR A 76 4.55 0.17 3.66
N GLY A 77 4.20 -1.00 4.20
CA GLY A 77 2.85 -1.56 4.14
C GLY A 77 2.14 -1.47 5.49
N ARG A 78 0.92 -0.93 5.53
CA ARG A 78 0.03 -1.05 6.69
C ARG A 78 -0.83 -2.29 6.56
N VAL A 79 -0.61 -3.25 7.44
CA VAL A 79 -1.16 -4.61 7.32
C VAL A 79 -1.96 -5.00 8.55
N HIS A 80 -3.02 -5.79 8.35
CA HIS A 80 -3.78 -6.42 9.45
C HIS A 80 -3.27 -7.85 9.74
N HIS A 81 -2.74 -8.52 8.72
CA HIS A 81 -2.28 -9.92 8.74
C HIS A 81 -0.85 -10.01 8.20
N PRO A 82 0.19 -9.68 8.99
CA PRO A 82 1.58 -9.62 8.51
C PRO A 82 2.10 -10.96 7.99
N GLU A 83 1.73 -12.07 8.61
CA GLU A 83 2.11 -13.43 8.22
C GLU A 83 1.66 -13.78 6.79
N ARG A 84 0.47 -13.33 6.40
CA ARG A 84 -0.09 -13.51 5.07
C ARG A 84 0.72 -12.75 4.02
N VAL A 85 1.06 -11.50 4.31
CA VAL A 85 1.84 -10.66 3.40
C VAL A 85 3.24 -11.24 3.24
N ARG A 86 3.87 -11.71 4.32
CA ARG A 86 5.16 -12.41 4.27
C ARG A 86 5.12 -13.70 3.46
N ALA A 87 4.02 -14.45 3.51
CA ALA A 87 3.86 -15.64 2.67
C ALA A 87 3.80 -15.27 1.19
N LEU A 88 2.97 -14.30 0.84
CA LEU A 88 2.86 -13.80 -0.53
C LEU A 88 4.19 -13.25 -1.05
N GLU A 89 4.90 -12.46 -0.25
CA GLU A 89 6.25 -11.97 -0.57
C GLU A 89 7.21 -13.11 -0.96
N ARG A 90 7.23 -14.20 -0.17
CA ARG A 90 8.02 -15.40 -0.50
C ARG A 90 7.57 -16.08 -1.79
N ASP A 91 6.26 -16.26 -1.96
CA ASP A 91 5.69 -16.90 -3.15
C ASP A 91 6.00 -16.12 -4.43
N LEU A 92 6.08 -14.78 -4.32
CA LEU A 92 6.43 -13.88 -5.41
C LEU A 92 7.95 -13.73 -5.63
N GLY A 93 8.80 -14.25 -4.73
CA GLY A 93 10.25 -14.02 -4.77
C GLY A 93 10.63 -12.56 -4.49
N ILE A 94 9.84 -11.85 -3.69
CA ILE A 94 10.01 -10.45 -3.33
C ILE A 94 10.38 -10.40 -1.85
N GLY A 95 11.66 -10.15 -1.52
CA GLY A 95 12.14 -10.07 -0.14
C GLY A 95 13.65 -10.24 -0.03
#